data_AF-M1DFF3-F1
#
_entry.id   AF-M1DFF3-F1
#
_cell.length_a   1.000
_cell.length_b   1.000
_cell.length_c   1.000
_cell.angle_alpha   90.00
_cell.angle_beta   90.00
_cell.angle_gamma   90.00
#
_symmetry.space_group_name_H-M   'P 1'
#
loop_
_entity.id
_entity.type
_entity.pdbx_description
1 polymer ?
#
loop_
_entity_poly.entity_id
_entity_poly.type
_entity_poly.pdbx_seq_one_letter_code
_entity_poly.pdbx_strand_id
1 'polypeptide(L)'
;MATLLQHVRPWMQRAIAEFEARVEQRMENMMDQKVQVIHQRLDSFELRVIERSALTVDVTTLQNEIESLRVNVTIFLAPPETELESAPMAPVEDMVLSALFRDGMPSPYSSRISGKRPRSGRTSDDTKAERAMKREHQQMS
;
A
#
# COMPACT_ATOMS: atom_id res chain seq x y z
N MET A 1 -50.47 14.44 -43.34
CA MET A 1 -49.20 14.21 -42.60
C MET A 1 -48.79 15.40 -41.71
N ALA A 2 -48.85 16.65 -42.20
CA ALA A 2 -48.46 17.84 -41.42
C ALA A 2 -49.24 18.03 -40.10
N THR A 3 -50.54 17.73 -40.08
CA THR A 3 -51.40 17.83 -38.89
C THR A 3 -51.05 16.83 -37.79
N LEU A 4 -50.63 15.61 -38.15
CA LEU A 4 -50.20 14.61 -37.17
C LEU A 4 -48.90 15.04 -36.48
N LEU A 5 -47.94 15.58 -37.26
CA LEU A 5 -46.68 16.11 -36.72
C LEU A 5 -46.88 17.29 -35.77
N GLN A 6 -47.88 18.14 -36.03
CA GLN A 6 -48.23 19.24 -35.12
C GLN A 6 -48.79 18.72 -33.79
N HIS A 7 -49.55 17.62 -33.82
CA HIS A 7 -50.16 17.06 -32.62
C HIS A 7 -49.14 16.35 -31.70
N VAL A 8 -48.16 15.65 -32.26
CA VAL A 8 -47.16 14.90 -31.47
C VAL A 8 -46.00 15.75 -30.98
N ARG A 9 -45.76 16.93 -31.58
CA ARG A 9 -44.63 17.81 -31.26
C ARG A 9 -44.58 18.22 -29.77
N PRO A 10 -45.67 18.67 -29.12
CA PRO A 10 -45.63 19.05 -27.71
C PRO A 10 -45.30 17.85 -26.79
N TRP A 11 -45.80 16.66 -27.13
CA TRP A 11 -45.53 15.45 -26.36
C TRP A 11 -44.05 15.06 -26.43
N MET A 12 -43.45 15.14 -27.62
CA MET A 12 -42.03 14.89 -27.80
C MET A 12 -41.16 15.91 -27.05
N GLN A 13 -41.51 17.20 -27.10
CA GLN A 13 -40.78 18.24 -26.35
C GLN A 13 -40.84 18.00 -24.85
N ARG A 14 -42.02 17.61 -24.34
CA ARG A 14 -42.18 17.24 -22.94
C ARG A 14 -41.32 16.03 -22.57
N ALA A 15 -41.30 14.98 -23.40
CA ALA A 15 -40.49 13.79 -23.15
C ALA A 15 -38.99 14.10 -23.14
N ILE A 16 -38.53 15.02 -23.99
CA ILE A 16 -37.13 15.49 -23.99
C ILE A 16 -36.81 16.20 -22.67
N ALA A 17 -37.61 17.20 -22.29
CA ALA A 17 -37.39 17.94 -21.05
C ALA A 17 -37.43 17.03 -19.80
N GLU A 18 -38.37 16.07 -19.76
CA GLU A 18 -38.44 15.09 -18.68
C GLU A 18 -37.21 14.17 -18.65
N PHE A 19 -36.67 13.79 -19.81
CA PHE A 19 -35.44 13.00 -19.88
C PHE A 19 -34.21 13.81 -19.43
N GLU A 20 -34.07 15.05 -19.88
CA GLU A 20 -32.99 15.96 -19.49
C GLU A 20 -32.97 16.16 -17.97
N ALA A 21 -34.12 16.52 -17.38
CA ALA A 21 -34.24 16.70 -15.93
C ALA A 21 -33.86 15.43 -15.14
N ARG A 22 -34.25 14.25 -15.64
CA ARG A 22 -33.88 12.96 -15.01
C ARG A 22 -32.38 12.69 -15.06
N VAL A 23 -31.72 13.03 -16.17
CA VAL A 23 -30.27 12.85 -16.32
C VAL A 23 -29.52 13.85 -15.45
N GLU A 24 -29.95 15.11 -15.42
CA GLU A 24 -29.37 16.15 -14.55
C GLU A 24 -29.49 15.76 -13.08
N GLN A 25 -30.68 15.38 -12.63
CA GLN A 25 -30.90 14.94 -11.24
C GLN A 25 -30.04 13.72 -10.89
N ARG A 26 -29.87 12.77 -11.82
CA ARG A 26 -29.00 11.61 -11.60
C ARG A 26 -27.54 12.03 -11.48
N MET A 27 -27.09 12.99 -12.27
CA MET A 27 -25.74 13.52 -12.22
C MET A 27 -25.47 14.24 -10.90
N GLU A 28 -26.41 15.08 -10.46
CA GLU A 28 -26.36 15.79 -9.17
C GLU A 28 -26.26 14.81 -8.01
N ASN A 29 -27.15 13.82 -7.93
CA ASN A 29 -27.12 12.80 -6.88
C ASN A 29 -25.78 12.04 -6.84
N MET A 30 -25.19 11.76 -8.00
CA MET A 30 -23.88 11.09 -8.08
C MET A 30 -22.75 12.02 -7.61
N MET A 31 -22.82 13.33 -7.90
CA MET A 31 -21.86 14.30 -7.38
C MET A 31 -21.98 14.41 -5.86
N ASP A 32 -23.18 14.53 -5.33
CA ASP A 32 -23.42 14.60 -3.89
C ASP A 32 -22.90 13.36 -3.18
N GLN A 33 -23.13 12.17 -3.74
CA GLN A 33 -22.57 10.94 -3.21
C GLN A 33 -21.03 10.97 -3.17
N LYS A 34 -20.39 11.46 -4.24
CA LYS A 34 -18.92 11.59 -4.28
C LYS A 34 -18.40 12.60 -3.27
N VAL A 35 -19.08 13.74 -3.13
CA VAL A 35 -18.75 14.78 -2.14
C VAL A 35 -18.89 14.20 -0.73
N GLN A 36 -19.98 13.48 -0.45
CA GLN A 36 -20.22 12.84 0.84
C GLN A 36 -19.11 11.83 1.20
N VAL A 37 -18.65 11.02 0.25
CA VAL A 37 -17.55 10.07 0.48
C VAL A 37 -16.24 10.80 0.83
N ILE A 38 -15.98 11.95 0.20
CA ILE A 38 -14.81 12.77 0.52
C ILE A 38 -14.92 13.33 1.94
N HIS A 39 -16.08 13.87 2.32
CA HIS A 39 -16.32 14.37 3.68
C HIS A 39 -16.09 13.28 4.73
N GLN A 40 -16.67 12.10 4.56
CA GLN A 40 -16.47 10.99 5.49
C GLN A 40 -14.98 10.60 5.65
N ARG A 41 -14.21 10.65 4.57
CA ARG A 41 -12.76 10.38 4.62
C ARG A 41 -12.00 11.47 5.34
N LEU A 42 -12.38 12.74 5.15
CA LEU A 42 -11.79 13.88 5.86
C LEU A 42 -12.11 13.80 7.35
N ASP A 43 -13.36 13.54 7.73
CA ASP A 43 -13.78 13.37 9.13
C ASP A 43 -12.99 12.23 9.79
N SER A 44 -12.88 11.08 9.10
CA SER A 44 -12.08 9.94 9.58
C SER A 44 -10.59 10.27 9.69
N PHE A 45 -10.07 11.13 8.81
CA PHE A 45 -8.69 11.57 8.85
C PHE A 45 -8.46 12.53 10.02
N GLU A 46 -9.35 13.49 10.24
CA GLU A 46 -9.29 14.44 11.34
C GLU A 46 -9.30 13.73 12.70
N LEU A 47 -10.19 12.74 12.89
CA LEU A 47 -10.20 11.92 14.10
C LEU A 47 -8.88 11.19 14.33
N ARG A 48 -8.28 10.61 13.29
CA ARG A 48 -6.97 9.94 13.39
C ARG A 48 -5.83 10.90 13.70
N VAL A 49 -5.89 12.12 13.17
CA VAL A 49 -4.89 13.15 13.48
C VAL A 49 -5.02 13.56 14.94
N ILE A 50 -6.24 13.81 15.43
CA ILE A 50 -6.49 14.15 16.83
C ILE A 50 -6.04 13.03 17.76
N GLU A 51 -6.38 11.77 17.46
CA GLU A 51 -5.98 10.60 18.26
C GLU A 51 -4.45 10.46 18.32
N ARG A 52 -3.75 10.60 17.20
CA ARG A 52 -2.28 10.57 17.17
C ARG A 52 -1.64 11.73 17.91
N SER A 53 -2.22 12.92 17.81
CA SER A 53 -1.75 14.08 18.57
C SER A 53 -1.99 13.90 20.07
N ALA A 54 -3.08 13.26 20.47
CA ALA A 54 -3.38 12.90 21.86
C ALA A 54 -2.47 11.78 22.38
N LEU A 55 -2.07 10.83 21.52
CA LEU A 55 -0.99 9.88 21.77
C LEU A 55 0.38 10.54 21.63
N THR A 56 0.54 11.72 22.22
CA THR A 56 1.86 12.28 22.45
C THR A 56 2.49 11.45 23.55
N VAL A 57 3.37 10.51 23.18
CA VAL A 57 4.46 10.10 24.07
C VAL A 57 5.08 11.40 24.54
N ASP A 58 4.97 11.67 25.84
CA ASP A 58 5.46 12.92 26.41
C ASP A 58 6.90 13.11 25.95
N VAL A 59 7.14 14.20 25.22
CA VAL A 59 8.43 14.47 24.58
C VAL A 59 9.54 14.49 25.63
N THR A 60 9.21 14.91 26.86
CA THR A 60 10.17 14.92 27.98
C THR A 60 10.51 13.50 28.45
N THR A 61 9.53 12.60 28.48
CA THR A 61 9.72 11.18 28.77
C THR A 61 10.63 10.51 27.73
N LEU A 62 10.40 10.76 26.43
CA LEU A 62 11.27 10.24 25.36
C LEU A 62 12.71 10.78 25.47
N GLN A 63 12.86 12.06 25.79
CA GLN A 63 14.18 12.69 25.98
C GLN A 63 14.94 12.04 27.15
N ASN A 64 14.26 11.79 28.28
CA ASN A 64 14.86 11.14 29.43
C ASN A 64 15.30 9.69 29.12
N GLU A 65 14.50 8.94 28.36
CA GLU A 65 14.87 7.59 27.93
C GLU A 65 16.09 7.58 27.00
N ILE A 66 16.17 8.53 26.06
CA ILE A 66 17.34 8.70 25.19
C ILE A 66 18.58 9.05 26.01
N GLU A 67 18.46 9.93 27.01
CA GLU A 67 19.58 10.30 27.86
C GLU A 67 20.07 9.13 28.71
N SER A 68 19.15 8.35 29.29
CA SER A 68 19.49 7.11 30.00
C SER A 68 20.17 6.09 29.09
N LEU A 69 19.69 5.93 27.85
CA LEU A 69 20.29 5.03 26.87
C LEU A 69 21.70 5.48 26.48
N ARG A 70 21.93 6.79 26.31
CA ARG A 70 23.26 7.36 26.05
C ARG A 70 24.24 7.00 27.17
N VAL A 71 23.83 7.19 28.42
CA VAL A 71 24.63 6.82 29.60
C VAL A 71 24.99 5.33 29.59
N ASN A 72 24.01 4.46 29.33
CA ASN A 72 24.25 3.02 29.28
C ASN A 72 25.25 2.64 28.18
N VAL A 73 25.09 3.18 26.97
CA VAL A 73 26.02 2.94 25.87
C VAL A 73 27.42 3.46 26.21
N THR A 74 27.55 4.61 26.87
CA THR A 74 28.86 5.12 27.30
C THR A 74 29.52 4.24 28.35
N ILE A 75 28.76 3.62 29.27
CA ILE A 75 29.30 2.67 30.26
C ILE A 75 29.84 1.41 29.56
N PHE A 76 29.14 0.90 28.55
CA PHE A 76 29.61 -0.25 27.75
C PHE A 76 30.83 0.06 26.88
N LEU A 77 30.97 1.31 26.43
CA LEU A 77 32.11 1.76 25.62
C LEU A 77 33.28 2.27 26.46
N ALA A 78 33.09 2.45 27.77
CA ALA A 78 34.17 2.81 28.67
C ALA A 78 35.21 1.67 28.68
N PRO A 79 36.51 1.99 28.62
CA PRO A 79 37.54 0.97 28.78
C PRO A 79 37.30 0.23 30.10
N PRO A 80 37.35 -1.12 30.13
CA PRO A 80 37.30 -1.83 31.40
C PRO A 80 38.46 -1.31 32.25
N GLU A 81 38.15 -0.76 33.43
CA GLU A 81 39.19 -0.34 34.37
C GLU A 81 40.09 -1.56 34.61
N THR A 82 41.32 -1.40 34.14
CA THR A 82 42.36 -2.43 34.11
C THR A 82 42.81 -2.73 35.53
N GLU A 83 42.25 -3.78 36.13
CA GLU A 83 42.96 -4.62 37.10
C GLU A 83 42.62 -6.10 36.82
N LEU A 84 43.18 -6.64 35.73
CA LEU A 84 43.46 -8.07 35.66
C LEU A 84 44.97 -8.24 35.47
N GLU A 85 45.61 -8.48 36.60
CA GLU A 85 46.98 -8.91 36.74
C GLU A 85 47.20 -10.22 35.95
N SER A 86 47.89 -10.08 34.81
CA SER A 86 48.77 -11.05 34.14
C SER A 86 48.35 -12.53 33.99
N ALA A 87 47.99 -12.92 32.77
CA ALA A 87 48.70 -13.97 32.00
C ALA A 87 48.23 -13.96 30.52
N PRO A 88 49.12 -14.06 29.52
CA PRO A 88 48.70 -14.25 28.14
C PRO A 88 48.22 -15.69 27.96
N MET A 89 46.92 -15.93 28.15
CA MET A 89 46.30 -17.17 27.69
C MET A 89 45.99 -17.01 26.20
N ALA A 90 46.55 -17.96 25.44
CA ALA A 90 46.48 -18.15 24.00
C ALA A 90 45.08 -17.88 23.37
N PRO A 91 44.98 -17.68 22.04
CA PRO A 91 43.80 -17.15 21.36
C PRO A 91 42.65 -18.16 21.35
N VAL A 92 41.88 -18.21 22.43
CA VAL A 92 40.70 -19.07 22.57
C VAL A 92 39.42 -18.34 22.17
N GLU A 93 39.36 -17.01 22.30
CA GLU A 93 38.15 -16.22 21.99
C GLU A 93 37.80 -16.21 20.49
N ASP A 94 38.80 -16.20 19.61
CA ASP A 94 38.62 -16.36 18.15
C ASP A 94 38.13 -17.78 17.78
N MET A 95 38.45 -18.77 18.62
CA MET A 95 37.98 -20.15 18.48
C MET A 95 36.51 -20.31 18.87
N VAL A 96 36.03 -19.54 19.86
CA VAL A 96 34.63 -19.59 20.31
C VAL A 96 33.70 -18.93 19.31
N LEU A 97 34.08 -17.76 18.76
CA LEU A 97 33.31 -17.11 17.69
C LEU A 97 33.26 -17.99 16.44
N SER A 98 34.38 -18.59 16.02
CA SER A 98 34.39 -19.47 14.86
C SER A 98 33.59 -20.77 15.07
N ALA A 99 33.54 -21.34 16.28
CA ALA A 99 32.71 -22.51 16.58
C ALA A 99 31.19 -22.20 16.51
N LEU A 100 30.78 -21.02 16.95
CA LEU A 100 29.36 -20.60 16.94
C LEU A 100 28.82 -20.37 15.52
N PHE A 101 29.66 -19.92 14.59
CA PHE A 101 29.27 -19.64 13.20
C PHE A 101 29.48 -20.81 12.23
N ARG A 102 30.23 -21.85 12.62
CA ARG A 102 30.57 -22.97 11.71
C ARG A 102 29.48 -24.02 11.58
N ASP A 103 28.62 -24.19 12.59
CA ASP A 103 27.61 -25.27 12.60
C ASP A 103 26.26 -24.88 11.98
N GLY A 104 26.12 -23.64 11.48
CA GLY A 104 24.84 -23.11 10.97
C GLY A 104 24.83 -22.59 9.54
N MET A 105 25.96 -22.60 8.81
CA MET A 105 26.01 -22.04 7.45
C MET A 105 26.40 -23.10 6.41
N PRO A 106 25.53 -23.41 5.42
CA PRO A 106 25.93 -24.26 4.32
C PRO A 106 27.00 -23.55 3.49
N SER A 107 28.06 -24.29 3.17
CA SER A 107 29.19 -23.86 2.33
C SER A 107 28.71 -23.07 1.09
N PRO A 108 29.32 -21.91 0.75
CA PRO A 108 28.99 -21.14 -0.45
C PRO A 108 29.24 -21.89 -1.77
N TYR A 109 29.88 -23.08 -1.70
CA TYR A 109 30.19 -23.92 -2.84
C TYR A 109 29.53 -25.31 -2.72
N SER A 110 28.22 -25.35 -2.43
CA SER A 110 27.41 -26.54 -2.67
C SER A 110 26.88 -26.54 -4.11
N SER A 111 27.37 -27.51 -4.87
CA SER A 111 27.18 -27.73 -6.29
C SER A 111 25.74 -28.17 -6.65
N ARG A 112 25.16 -27.48 -7.64
CA ARG A 112 24.15 -27.92 -8.64
C ARG A 112 23.05 -28.90 -8.18
N ILE A 113 21.82 -28.38 -8.04
CA ILE A 113 20.61 -29.09 -8.46
C ILE A 113 19.68 -28.15 -9.26
N SER A 114 19.28 -28.63 -10.43
CA SER A 114 18.49 -27.99 -11.48
C SER A 114 17.14 -27.47 -10.98
N GLY A 115 16.99 -26.15 -10.89
CA GLY A 115 15.70 -25.47 -10.71
C GLY A 115 15.22 -24.90 -12.04
N LYS A 116 14.13 -25.45 -12.58
CA LYS A 116 13.52 -25.03 -13.85
C LYS A 116 13.20 -23.53 -13.82
N ARG A 117 13.80 -22.79 -14.74
CA ARG A 117 13.52 -21.36 -14.97
C ARG A 117 12.15 -21.22 -15.64
N PRO A 118 11.18 -20.49 -15.07
CA PRO A 118 9.99 -20.10 -15.80
C PRO A 118 10.44 -19.17 -16.95
N ARG A 119 10.17 -19.61 -18.18
CA ARG A 119 10.33 -18.78 -19.38
C ARG A 119 9.39 -17.58 -19.24
N SER A 120 9.93 -16.40 -18.92
CA SER A 120 9.24 -15.14 -19.14
C SER A 120 9.20 -14.88 -20.64
N GLY A 121 8.19 -15.43 -21.29
CA GLY A 121 7.87 -15.17 -22.69
C GLY A 121 7.36 -13.75 -22.86
N ARG A 122 8.11 -12.97 -23.62
CA ARG A 122 7.68 -11.71 -24.22
C ARG A 122 6.89 -12.05 -25.49
N THR A 123 5.59 -11.74 -25.56
CA THR A 123 4.81 -11.60 -26.80
C THR A 123 3.75 -10.52 -26.54
N SER A 124 3.95 -9.30 -27.06
CA SER A 124 3.46 -8.87 -28.37
C SER A 124 1.94 -8.71 -28.40
N ASP A 125 1.54 -7.44 -28.40
CA ASP A 125 0.44 -6.77 -29.09
C ASP A 125 -0.91 -7.44 -29.39
N ASP A 126 -1.92 -6.57 -29.41
CA ASP A 126 -3.30 -6.70 -29.91
C ASP A 126 -4.30 -7.57 -29.15
N THR A 127 -5.26 -6.88 -28.51
CA THR A 127 -6.69 -7.30 -28.44
C THR A 127 -7.53 -6.13 -27.94
N LYS A 128 -7.57 -5.05 -28.73
CA LYS A 128 -8.55 -3.96 -28.61
C LYS A 128 -9.60 -4.06 -29.73
N ALA A 129 -10.10 -5.25 -30.03
CA ALA A 129 -11.13 -5.44 -31.07
C ALA A 129 -12.10 -6.63 -30.86
N GLU A 130 -12.06 -7.35 -29.73
CA GLU A 130 -12.86 -8.59 -29.56
C GLU A 130 -13.96 -8.50 -28.48
N ARG A 131 -14.36 -7.28 -28.10
CA ARG A 131 -15.56 -7.08 -27.26
C ARG A 131 -16.72 -6.39 -27.97
N ALA A 132 -16.57 -6.11 -29.27
CA ALA A 132 -17.63 -5.54 -30.10
C ALA A 132 -18.53 -6.61 -30.75
N MET A 133 -18.03 -7.82 -31.05
CA MET A 133 -18.79 -8.84 -31.78
C MET A 133 -19.68 -9.76 -30.95
N LYS A 134 -19.71 -9.65 -29.61
CA LYS A 134 -20.58 -10.50 -28.76
C LYS A 134 -21.93 -9.87 -28.40
N ARG A 135 -22.24 -8.65 -28.86
CA ARG A 135 -23.55 -8.02 -28.60
C ARG A 135 -24.51 -8.04 -29.79
N GLU A 136 -24.10 -8.54 -30.94
CA GLU A 136 -24.94 -8.59 -32.15
C GLU A 136 -25.65 -9.94 -32.36
N HIS A 137 -25.41 -10.96 -31.53
CA HIS A 137 -26.08 -12.27 -31.61
C HIS A 137 -27.14 -12.51 -30.53
N GLN A 138 -27.57 -11.45 -29.82
CA GLN A 138 -28.74 -11.51 -28.93
C GLN A 138 -29.87 -10.56 -29.35
N GLN A 139 -29.79 -9.97 -30.54
CA GLN A 139 -30.90 -9.20 -31.14
C GLN A 139 -31.62 -9.92 -32.28
N MET A 140 -31.43 -11.24 -32.40
CA MET A 140 -32.32 -12.10 -33.19
C MET A 140 -32.78 -13.27 -32.34
N SER A 141 -33.73 -13.00 -31.45
CA SER A 141 -34.85 -13.92 -31.18
C SER A 141 -36.00 -13.14 -30.56
#